data_AF-A0AAU3SHY4-F1
#
_entry.id   AF-A0AAU3SHY4-F1
#
_cell.length_a   1.000
_cell.length_b   1.000
_cell.length_c   1.000
_cell.angle_alpha   90.00
_cell.angle_beta   90.00
_cell.angle_gamma   90.00
#
_symmetry.space_group_name_H-M   'P 1'
#
loop_
_entity.id
_entity.type
_entity.pdbx_description
1 polymer ?
#
loop_
_entity_poly.entity_id
_entity_poly.type
_entity_poly.pdbx_seq_one_letter_code
_entity_poly.pdbx_strand_id
1 'polypeptide(L)'
;MSGSEVSRVDLARVALRAAMEAARRNDSGQKAKSKPRVVRTVRREGREPMGLGAALGALVTERAWTLPATGASLCEWWAAIAPDLAGHVTAVGFDPESGRLTVCPESSAWATKARLEQSRVIAAANAAAGGTVVRALRVLPPGAAPAPGWADAAAGPVTPTAALVQRRTPPEGYRRAIEAHRAAAPPRQADSGIAEAVKRQSAEMRELSRRAFPEPEAVADDASALIEAARAQRRRQAAATEAAALHRACAERAQRSGAAVMLPQPAPVGTTA
;
A
#
# COMPACT_ATOMS: atom_id res chain seq x y z
N MET A 1 -50.16 3.85 26.11
CA MET A 1 -49.24 4.98 25.86
C MET A 1 -48.57 4.74 24.51
N SER A 2 -49.14 5.25 23.42
CA SER A 2 -48.68 5.03 22.04
C SER A 2 -48.40 6.38 21.41
N GLY A 3 -47.12 6.78 21.34
CA GLY A 3 -46.72 8.13 20.90
C GLY A 3 -45.39 8.22 20.15
N SER A 4 -44.64 7.12 19.99
CA SER A 4 -43.32 7.12 19.34
C SER A 4 -43.32 6.69 17.88
N GLU A 5 -44.42 6.12 17.38
CA GLU A 5 -44.49 5.55 16.03
C GLU A 5 -44.77 6.61 14.95
N VAL A 6 -45.54 7.65 15.30
CA VAL A 6 -45.90 8.75 14.39
C VAL A 6 -44.68 9.61 14.05
N SER A 7 -43.76 9.81 15.00
CA SER A 7 -42.56 10.64 14.83
C SER A 7 -41.51 10.04 13.88
N ARG A 8 -41.38 8.70 13.83
CA ARG A 8 -40.42 8.04 12.93
C ARG A 8 -40.88 8.11 11.46
N VAL A 9 -42.19 8.01 11.22
CA VAL A 9 -42.79 8.15 9.89
C VAL A 9 -42.61 9.58 9.35
N ASP A 10 -42.73 10.58 10.21
CA ASP A 10 -42.52 11.97 9.82
C ASP A 10 -41.05 12.26 9.48
N LEU A 11 -40.10 11.66 10.21
CA LEU A 11 -38.67 11.79 9.92
C LEU A 11 -38.29 11.17 8.57
N ALA A 12 -38.91 10.05 8.19
CA ALA A 12 -38.73 9.45 6.87
C ALA A 12 -39.23 10.35 5.73
N ARG A 13 -40.38 11.03 5.92
CA ARG A 13 -40.91 11.97 4.92
C ARG A 13 -40.03 13.22 4.79
N VAL A 14 -39.49 13.72 5.90
CA VAL A 14 -38.54 14.84 5.90
C VAL A 14 -37.25 14.46 5.19
N ALA A 15 -36.70 13.27 5.47
CA ALA A 15 -35.50 12.77 4.81
C ALA A 15 -35.70 12.57 3.29
N LEU A 16 -36.86 12.06 2.87
CA LEU A 16 -37.18 11.89 1.46
C LEU A 16 -37.28 13.24 0.71
N ARG A 17 -37.91 14.25 1.32
CA ARG A 17 -37.99 15.59 0.73
C ARG A 17 -36.61 16.24 0.62
N ALA A 18 -35.77 16.12 1.65
CA ALA A 18 -34.40 16.62 1.61
C ALA A 18 -33.55 15.92 0.53
N ALA A 19 -33.73 14.61 0.35
CA ALA A 19 -33.05 13.86 -0.72
C ALA A 19 -33.52 14.29 -2.11
N MET A 20 -34.82 14.55 -2.30
CA MET A 20 -35.37 15.02 -3.58
C MET A 20 -34.89 16.43 -3.94
N GLU A 21 -34.77 17.34 -2.96
CA GLU A 21 -34.21 18.68 -3.19
C GLU A 21 -32.73 18.64 -3.54
N ALA A 22 -31.94 17.76 -2.90
CA ALA A 22 -30.54 17.55 -3.25
C ALA A 22 -30.38 16.98 -4.68
N ALA A 23 -31.26 16.06 -5.08
CA ALA A 23 -31.30 15.54 -6.44
C ALA A 23 -31.65 16.63 -7.46
N ARG A 24 -32.67 17.46 -7.19
CA ARG A 24 -33.08 18.58 -8.07
C ARG A 24 -31.97 19.61 -8.27
N ARG A 25 -31.17 19.90 -7.22
CA ARG A 25 -30.00 20.78 -7.31
C ARG A 25 -28.86 20.17 -8.14
N ASN A 26 -28.71 18.85 -8.13
CA ASN A 26 -27.71 18.15 -8.94
C ASN A 26 -28.15 17.90 -10.39
N ASP A 27 -29.45 17.89 -10.68
CA ASP A 27 -29.98 17.60 -12.02
C ASP A 27 -29.93 18.81 -12.97
N SER A 28 -29.56 20.01 -12.50
CA SER A 28 -29.21 21.15 -13.37
C SER A 28 -27.84 20.99 -14.05
N GLY A 29 -27.20 19.83 -13.90
CA GLY A 29 -25.88 19.51 -14.43
C GLY A 29 -25.86 18.21 -15.22
N GLN A 30 -26.85 17.95 -16.09
CA GLN A 30 -26.76 16.94 -17.15
C GLN A 30 -25.66 17.36 -18.15
N LYS A 31 -24.38 17.21 -17.77
CA LYS A 31 -23.26 17.23 -18.71
C LYS A 31 -23.41 16.00 -19.59
N ALA A 32 -23.92 16.23 -20.80
CA ALA A 32 -23.91 15.27 -21.89
C ALA A 32 -22.54 14.58 -21.94
N LYS A 33 -22.53 13.25 -21.79
CA LYS A 33 -21.36 12.40 -22.01
C LYS A 33 -20.88 12.62 -23.45
N SER A 34 -19.88 13.47 -23.61
CA SER A 34 -19.13 13.60 -24.86
C SER A 34 -18.42 12.28 -25.12
N LYS A 35 -18.82 11.59 -26.21
CA LYS A 35 -18.17 10.36 -26.66
C LYS A 35 -16.69 10.65 -26.93
N PRO A 36 -15.75 9.81 -26.48
CA PRO A 36 -14.35 9.99 -26.81
C PRO A 36 -14.17 9.79 -28.32
N ARG A 37 -13.88 10.88 -29.03
CA ARG A 37 -13.51 10.83 -30.45
C ARG A 37 -12.12 10.22 -30.51
N VAL A 38 -12.02 9.03 -31.10
CA VAL A 38 -10.74 8.39 -31.41
C VAL A 38 -9.99 9.31 -32.36
N VAL A 39 -9.03 10.08 -31.83
CA VAL A 39 -8.09 10.86 -32.64
C VAL A 39 -7.12 9.85 -33.23
N ARG A 40 -7.35 9.48 -34.49
CA ARG A 40 -6.34 8.83 -35.32
C ARG A 40 -5.14 9.77 -35.39
N THR A 41 -4.05 9.43 -34.72
CA THR A 41 -2.75 10.06 -34.91
C THR A 41 -2.27 9.72 -36.32
N VAL A 42 -2.73 10.50 -37.29
CA VAL A 42 -2.05 10.62 -38.57
C VAL A 42 -0.67 11.15 -38.22
N ARG A 43 0.35 10.33 -38.41
CA ARG A 43 1.75 10.73 -38.34
C ARG A 43 1.94 11.85 -39.36
N ARG A 44 1.81 13.09 -38.91
CA ARG A 44 1.92 14.27 -39.75
C ARG A 44 3.39 14.54 -39.96
N GLU A 45 3.77 14.42 -41.22
CA GLU A 45 5.01 14.87 -41.84
C GLU A 45 5.43 16.23 -41.25
N GLY A 46 6.71 16.37 -40.89
CA GLY A 46 7.30 17.48 -40.13
C GLY A 46 7.39 18.83 -40.85
N ARG A 47 6.28 19.30 -41.44
CA ARG A 47 6.21 20.51 -42.29
C ARG A 47 4.97 21.37 -42.03
N GLU A 48 4.52 21.48 -40.79
CA GLU A 48 3.48 22.45 -40.40
C GLU A 48 3.93 23.17 -39.13
N PRO A 49 3.84 24.52 -39.06
CA PRO A 49 4.19 25.26 -37.85
C PRO A 49 3.23 24.84 -36.73
N MET A 50 3.77 24.22 -35.68
CA MET A 50 3.00 23.91 -34.49
C MET A 50 2.60 25.21 -33.79
N GLY A 51 1.33 25.35 -33.43
CA GLY A 51 0.90 26.44 -32.55
C GLY A 51 1.65 26.37 -31.22
N LEU A 52 2.11 27.51 -30.69
CA LEU A 52 2.93 27.59 -29.47
C LEU A 52 2.35 26.75 -28.33
N GLY A 53 1.04 26.82 -28.09
CA GLY A 53 0.37 26.03 -27.04
C GLY A 53 0.40 24.51 -27.28
N ALA A 54 0.35 24.07 -28.55
CA ALA A 54 0.47 22.66 -28.90
C ALA A 54 1.93 22.19 -28.83
N ALA A 55 2.88 23.04 -29.21
CA ALA A 55 4.31 22.77 -29.03
C ALA A 55 4.69 22.71 -27.53
N LEU A 56 4.17 23.63 -26.72
CA LEU A 56 4.37 23.65 -25.28
C LEU A 56 3.71 22.45 -24.61
N GLY A 57 2.48 22.11 -25.01
CA GLY A 57 1.80 20.91 -24.54
C GLY A 57 2.57 19.64 -24.88
N ALA A 58 2.98 19.49 -26.15
CA ALA A 58 3.80 18.36 -26.61
C ALA A 58 5.10 18.26 -25.80
N LEU A 59 5.82 19.38 -25.62
CA LEU A 59 7.04 19.44 -24.80
C LEU A 59 6.82 19.05 -23.33
N VAL A 60 5.72 19.48 -22.71
CA VAL A 60 5.39 19.13 -21.31
C VAL A 60 5.13 17.63 -21.15
N THR A 61 4.46 17.01 -22.12
CA THR A 61 4.21 15.56 -22.16
C THR A 61 5.45 14.74 -22.55
N GLU A 62 6.20 15.14 -23.58
CA GLU A 62 7.39 14.42 -24.05
C GLU A 62 8.55 14.48 -23.05
N ARG A 63 8.61 15.56 -22.26
CA ARG A 63 9.69 15.77 -21.28
C ARG A 63 9.30 15.45 -19.84
N ALA A 64 8.12 14.85 -19.63
CA ALA A 64 7.63 14.40 -18.33
C ALA A 64 7.76 15.47 -17.23
N TRP A 65 7.51 16.75 -17.52
CA TRP A 65 7.64 17.85 -16.54
C TRP A 65 6.51 17.90 -15.52
N THR A 66 5.51 17.02 -15.61
CA THR A 66 4.34 17.02 -14.72
C THR A 66 4.51 16.21 -13.43
N LEU A 67 5.40 15.20 -13.39
CA LEU A 67 5.60 14.37 -12.18
C LEU A 67 6.85 14.73 -11.35
N PRO A 68 8.04 14.95 -11.92
CA PRO A 68 9.24 15.29 -11.15
C PRO A 68 9.21 16.73 -10.60
N ALA A 69 8.63 17.67 -11.36
CA ALA A 69 8.55 19.08 -10.92
C ALA A 69 7.61 19.25 -9.71
N THR A 70 6.55 18.44 -9.64
CA THR A 70 5.55 18.52 -8.56
C THR A 70 6.11 18.05 -7.22
N GLY A 71 7.07 17.12 -7.21
CA GLY A 71 7.71 16.66 -5.99
C GLY A 71 8.62 17.71 -5.34
N ALA A 72 9.36 18.44 -6.16
CA ALA A 72 10.19 19.55 -5.71
C ALA A 72 9.33 20.74 -5.21
N SER A 73 8.26 21.07 -5.94
CA SER A 73 7.35 22.15 -5.53
C SER A 73 6.57 21.83 -4.23
N LEU A 74 6.23 20.57 -3.98
CA LEU A 74 5.59 20.13 -2.73
C LEU A 74 6.47 20.40 -1.49
N CYS A 75 7.78 20.20 -1.61
CA CYS A 75 8.70 20.46 -0.51
C CYS A 75 8.91 21.97 -0.31
N GLU A 76 9.03 22.73 -1.40
CA GLU A 76 9.16 24.19 -1.38
C GLU A 76 7.91 24.87 -0.78
N TRP A 77 6.72 24.35 -1.11
CA TRP A 77 5.44 24.94 -0.69
C TRP A 77 4.91 24.35 0.62
N TRP A 78 5.72 23.57 1.33
CA TRP A 78 5.34 22.93 2.59
C TRP A 78 4.75 23.92 3.61
N ALA A 79 5.35 25.11 3.73
CA ALA A 79 4.88 26.15 4.64
C ALA A 79 3.45 26.64 4.32
N ALA A 80 3.05 26.64 3.04
CA ALA A 80 1.70 26.99 2.60
C ALA A 80 0.71 25.83 2.78
N ILE A 81 1.17 24.59 2.59
CA ILE A 81 0.35 23.38 2.71
C ILE A 81 -0.02 23.08 4.16
N ALA A 82 0.94 23.24 5.07
CA ALA A 82 0.79 22.89 6.48
C ALA A 82 1.37 23.99 7.39
N PRO A 83 0.73 25.17 7.48
CA PRO A 83 1.23 26.28 8.29
C PRO A 83 1.33 25.91 9.78
N ASP A 84 0.42 25.08 10.29
CA ASP A 84 0.42 24.60 11.69
C ASP A 84 1.59 23.65 12.03
N LEU A 85 2.29 23.16 11.01
CA LEU A 85 3.45 22.26 11.11
C LEU A 85 4.74 22.91 10.58
N ALA A 86 4.63 24.04 9.89
CA ALA A 86 5.76 24.80 9.40
C ALA A 86 6.66 25.24 10.57
N GLY A 87 7.97 25.08 10.41
CA GLY A 87 8.97 25.39 11.45
C GLY A 87 9.35 24.20 12.34
N HIS A 88 8.46 23.23 12.57
CA HIS A 88 8.76 22.06 13.42
C HIS A 88 8.82 20.74 12.63
N VAL A 89 8.24 20.71 11.44
CA VAL A 89 8.27 19.57 10.54
C VAL A 89 8.75 20.07 9.18
N THR A 90 9.76 19.42 8.61
CA THR A 90 10.29 19.75 7.28
C THR A 90 9.96 18.66 6.28
N ALA A 91 9.58 19.05 5.06
CA ALA A 91 9.44 18.10 3.96
C ALA A 91 10.83 17.74 3.42
N VAL A 92 11.13 16.43 3.39
CA VAL A 92 12.45 15.90 2.98
C VAL A 92 12.47 15.57 1.51
N GLY A 93 11.37 15.02 1.00
CA GLY A 93 11.29 14.58 -0.38
C GLY A 93 9.97 13.90 -0.70
N PHE A 94 9.68 13.83 -1.99
CA PHE A 94 8.49 13.21 -2.54
C PHE A 94 8.89 12.11 -3.52
N ASP A 95 8.32 10.93 -3.35
CA ASP A 95 8.44 9.82 -4.29
C ASP A 95 7.23 9.83 -5.25
N PRO A 96 7.43 10.15 -6.55
CA PRO A 96 6.35 10.25 -7.52
C PRO A 96 5.73 8.89 -7.90
N GLU A 97 6.47 7.78 -7.79
CA GLU A 97 5.94 6.46 -8.14
C GLU A 97 4.97 5.96 -7.07
N SER A 98 5.35 6.08 -5.79
CA SER A 98 4.49 5.67 -4.68
C SER A 98 3.52 6.76 -4.21
N GLY A 99 3.70 8.00 -4.65
CA GLY A 99 2.93 9.16 -4.19
C GLY A 99 3.16 9.47 -2.71
N ARG A 100 4.37 9.19 -2.20
CA ARG A 100 4.69 9.29 -0.76
C ARG A 100 5.49 10.54 -0.47
N LEU A 101 4.93 11.43 0.35
CA LEU A 101 5.63 12.59 0.87
C LEU A 101 6.32 12.23 2.18
N THR A 102 7.64 12.40 2.26
CA THR A 102 8.43 12.12 3.47
C THR A 102 8.69 13.41 4.24
N VAL A 103 8.40 13.40 5.54
CA VAL A 103 8.58 14.54 6.43
C VAL A 103 9.44 14.18 7.64
N CYS A 104 10.30 15.12 8.07
CA CYS A 104 11.15 15.00 9.24
C CYS A 104 10.66 15.94 10.35
N PRO A 105 10.12 15.40 11.45
CA PRO A 105 9.76 16.19 12.61
C PRO A 105 10.99 16.48 13.50
N GLU A 106 11.02 17.65 14.13
CA GLU A 106 12.05 18.04 15.10
C GLU A 106 11.96 17.22 16.40
N SER A 107 10.75 16.89 16.85
CA SER A 107 10.51 16.18 18.12
C SER A 107 9.46 15.07 18.00
N SER A 108 9.42 14.17 18.98
CA SER A 108 8.42 13.08 19.04
C SER A 108 6.98 13.58 19.22
N ALA A 109 6.80 14.73 19.90
CA ALA A 109 5.51 15.38 20.03
C ALA A 109 5.01 15.89 18.66
N TRP A 110 5.89 16.53 17.89
CA TRP A 110 5.58 16.99 16.53
C TRP A 110 5.39 15.84 15.55
N ALA A 111 6.12 14.74 15.71
CA ALA A 111 5.89 13.51 14.95
C ALA A 111 4.48 12.97 15.18
N THR A 112 4.00 13.00 16.43
CA THR A 112 2.63 12.59 16.78
C THR A 112 1.61 13.53 16.15
N LYS A 113 1.80 14.85 16.27
CA LYS A 113 0.90 15.84 15.64
C LYS A 113 0.80 15.64 14.13
N ALA A 114 1.93 15.44 13.44
CA ALA A 114 1.96 15.20 12.00
C ALA A 114 1.21 13.92 11.60
N ARG A 115 1.22 12.87 12.44
CA ARG A 115 0.44 11.63 12.20
C ARG A 115 -1.06 11.85 12.38
N LEU A 116 -1.46 12.64 13.39
CA LEU A 116 -2.87 12.97 13.63
C LEU A 116 -3.45 13.83 12.50
N GLU A 117 -2.67 14.80 12.01
CA GLU A 117 -3.07 15.71 10.93
C GLU A 117 -2.80 15.15 9.51
N GLN A 118 -2.36 13.89 9.40
CA GLN A 118 -1.92 13.29 8.14
C GLN A 118 -2.95 13.43 7.02
N SER A 119 -4.22 13.13 7.29
CA SER A 119 -5.29 13.20 6.29
C SER A 119 -5.52 14.63 5.79
N ARG A 120 -5.45 15.61 6.69
CA ARG A 120 -5.62 17.04 6.37
C ARG A 120 -4.45 17.55 5.53
N VAL A 121 -3.22 17.17 5.90
CA VAL A 121 -2.00 17.53 5.15
C VAL A 121 -2.03 16.93 3.74
N ILE A 122 -2.42 15.66 3.58
CA ILE A 122 -2.53 15.02 2.27
C ILE A 122 -3.59 15.74 1.39
N ALA A 123 -4.74 16.10 1.97
CA ALA A 123 -5.77 16.84 1.25
C ALA A 123 -5.29 18.23 0.81
N ALA A 124 -4.63 18.98 1.70
CA ALA A 124 -4.06 20.29 1.39
C ALA A 124 -2.96 20.21 0.32
N ALA A 125 -2.10 19.19 0.40
CA ALA A 125 -1.05 18.94 -0.59
C ALA A 125 -1.63 18.66 -1.98
N ASN A 126 -2.69 17.84 -2.05
CA ASN A 126 -3.36 17.54 -3.32
C ASN A 126 -4.13 18.74 -3.89
N ALA A 127 -4.71 19.57 -3.03
CA ALA A 127 -5.34 20.82 -3.45
C ALA A 127 -4.32 21.79 -4.05
N ALA A 128 -3.15 21.94 -3.43
CA ALA A 128 -2.05 22.76 -3.94
C ALA A 128 -1.47 22.22 -5.25
N ALA A 129 -1.36 20.90 -5.38
CA ALA A 129 -0.85 20.24 -6.60
C ALA A 129 -1.87 20.19 -7.76
N GLY A 130 -3.13 20.58 -7.53
CA GLY A 130 -4.19 20.52 -8.55
C GLY A 130 -4.60 19.09 -8.97
N GLY A 131 -4.31 18.09 -8.14
CA GLY A 131 -4.59 16.67 -8.44
C GLY A 131 -4.21 15.71 -7.31
N THR A 132 -4.55 14.42 -7.46
CA THR A 132 -4.23 13.38 -6.47
C THR A 132 -2.79 12.87 -6.65
N VAL A 133 -1.84 13.67 -6.21
CA VAL A 133 -0.39 13.40 -6.33
C VAL A 133 0.14 12.72 -5.08
N VAL A 134 -0.27 13.19 -3.90
CA VAL A 134 0.11 12.63 -2.60
C VAL A 134 -0.93 11.60 -2.16
N ARG A 135 -0.48 10.36 -1.98
CA ARG A 135 -1.29 9.22 -1.50
C ARG A 135 -1.01 8.92 -0.04
N ALA A 136 0.22 9.13 0.42
CA ALA A 136 0.64 8.80 1.78
C ALA A 136 1.66 9.81 2.32
N LEU A 137 1.63 10.02 3.63
CA LEU A 137 2.62 10.79 4.37
C LEU A 137 3.49 9.83 5.18
N ARG A 138 4.80 9.90 5.01
CA ARG A 138 5.78 9.13 5.79
C ARG A 138 6.44 10.06 6.80
N VAL A 139 6.10 9.89 8.07
CA VAL A 139 6.72 10.62 9.17
C VAL A 139 7.95 9.85 9.65
N LEU A 140 9.14 10.43 9.44
CA LEU A 140 10.39 9.88 9.95
C LEU A 140 10.46 9.97 11.48
N PRO A 141 11.26 9.11 12.14
CA PRO A 141 11.56 9.29 13.56
C PRO A 141 12.28 10.63 13.80
N PRO A 142 12.00 11.33 14.91
CA PRO A 142 12.60 12.62 15.21
C PRO A 142 14.12 12.49 15.34
N GLY A 143 14.86 13.44 14.77
CA GLY A 143 16.32 13.42 14.75
C GLY A 143 16.96 12.41 13.78
N ALA A 144 16.17 11.69 12.98
CA ALA A 144 16.72 10.97 11.84
C ALA A 144 17.13 11.99 10.78
N ALA A 145 18.43 12.30 10.73
CA ALA A 145 19.00 12.99 9.59
C ALA A 145 18.56 12.27 8.30
N PRO A 146 18.10 13.00 7.27
CA PRO A 146 17.66 12.38 6.04
C PRO A 146 18.85 11.64 5.43
N ALA A 147 18.82 10.31 5.48
CA ALA A 147 19.72 9.50 4.68
C ALA A 147 19.44 9.84 3.21
N PRO A 148 20.46 10.22 2.41
CA PRO A 148 20.26 10.57 1.02
C PRO A 148 19.61 9.38 0.30
N GLY A 149 18.65 9.71 -0.56
CA GLY A 149 17.65 8.79 -1.10
C GLY A 149 18.24 7.55 -1.75
N TRP A 150 17.61 6.41 -1.47
CA TRP A 150 17.70 5.22 -2.30
C TRP A 150 16.96 5.50 -3.61
N ALA A 151 17.63 6.15 -4.55
CA ALA A 151 17.26 6.17 -5.95
C ALA A 151 18.18 5.15 -6.66
N ASP A 152 17.56 4.14 -7.25
CA ASP A 152 18.14 3.18 -8.22
C ASP A 152 19.63 2.86 -8.09
N ALA A 153 19.95 1.98 -7.14
CA ALA A 153 20.97 0.98 -7.46
C ALA A 153 20.32 -0.01 -8.42
N ALA A 154 20.51 0.23 -9.73
CA ALA A 154 20.37 -0.81 -10.74
C ALA A 154 21.00 -2.08 -10.18
N ALA A 155 20.19 -3.13 -10.04
CA ALA A 155 20.62 -4.41 -9.54
C ALA A 155 21.60 -5.05 -10.54
N GLY A 156 22.87 -4.62 -10.51
CA GLY A 156 23.96 -5.56 -10.74
C GLY A 156 23.83 -6.70 -9.74
N PRO A 157 24.35 -7.91 -10.03
CA PRO A 157 24.26 -9.03 -9.12
C PRO A 157 25.02 -8.69 -7.83
N VAL A 158 24.31 -8.08 -6.89
CA VAL A 158 24.73 -7.97 -5.51
C VAL A 158 24.68 -9.38 -4.99
N THR A 159 25.81 -10.07 -5.07
CA THR A 159 26.07 -11.23 -4.23
C THR A 159 25.75 -10.77 -2.82
N PRO A 160 24.71 -11.29 -2.15
CA PRO A 160 24.50 -10.93 -0.78
C PRO A 160 25.64 -11.58 0.00
N THR A 161 26.74 -10.85 0.19
CA THR A 161 27.61 -11.06 1.36
C THR A 161 26.86 -10.53 2.57
N ALA A 162 25.62 -11.02 2.76
CA ALA A 162 25.01 -11.06 4.05
C ALA A 162 25.81 -12.13 4.79
N ALA A 163 26.89 -11.70 5.45
CA ALA A 163 27.35 -12.45 6.60
C ALA A 163 26.11 -12.61 7.47
N LEU A 164 25.54 -13.82 7.47
CA LEU A 164 24.40 -14.17 8.29
C LEU A 164 24.76 -13.69 9.69
N VAL A 165 24.10 -12.63 10.16
CA VAL A 165 24.14 -12.27 11.56
C VAL A 165 23.53 -13.47 12.25
N GLN A 166 24.41 -14.40 12.66
CA GLN A 166 24.00 -15.60 13.34
C GLN A 166 23.24 -15.10 14.55
N ARG A 167 21.93 -15.37 14.60
CA ARG A 167 21.10 -14.98 15.74
C ARG A 167 21.72 -15.65 16.95
N ARG A 168 22.47 -14.88 17.73
CA ARG A 168 23.21 -15.37 18.87
C ARG A 168 22.18 -15.95 19.83
N THR A 169 22.30 -17.25 20.05
CA THR A 169 21.53 -18.05 21.00
C THR A 169 21.44 -17.26 22.32
N PRO A 170 20.24 -16.77 22.73
CA PRO A 170 20.13 -15.87 23.87
C PRO A 170 20.70 -16.49 25.14
N PRO A 171 21.43 -15.74 25.99
CA PRO A 171 22.00 -16.28 27.21
C PRO A 171 20.92 -16.85 28.15
N GLU A 172 21.27 -17.86 28.94
CA GLU A 172 20.32 -18.62 29.76
C GLU A 172 19.53 -17.74 30.74
N GLY A 173 20.20 -16.76 31.37
CA GLY A 173 19.54 -15.80 32.25
C GLY A 173 18.44 -14.98 31.57
N TYR A 174 18.63 -14.64 30.29
CA TYR A 174 17.62 -13.93 29.51
C TYR A 174 16.41 -14.83 29.21
N ARG A 175 16.63 -16.10 28.86
CA ARG A 175 15.52 -17.05 28.66
C ARG A 175 14.73 -17.26 29.94
N ARG A 176 15.42 -17.44 31.05
CA ARG A 176 14.81 -17.61 32.38
C ARG A 176 13.98 -16.39 32.79
N ALA A 177 14.45 -15.17 32.48
CA ALA A 177 13.71 -13.94 32.73
C ALA A 177 12.43 -13.84 31.86
N ILE A 178 12.51 -14.22 30.57
CA ILE A 178 11.35 -14.25 29.68
C ILE A 178 10.33 -15.30 30.11
N GLU A 179 10.79 -16.47 30.54
CA GLU A 179 9.92 -17.53 31.08
C GLU A 179 9.25 -17.10 32.37
N ALA A 180 9.98 -16.48 33.31
CA ALA A 180 9.41 -15.92 34.53
C ALA A 180 8.37 -14.82 34.21
N HIS A 181 8.66 -13.93 33.25
CA HIS A 181 7.73 -12.89 32.82
C HIS A 181 6.46 -13.48 32.17
N ARG A 182 6.60 -14.52 31.36
CA ARG A 182 5.46 -15.23 30.76
C ARG A 182 4.64 -16.01 31.79
N ALA A 183 5.29 -16.62 32.77
CA ALA A 183 4.64 -17.35 33.86
C ALA A 183 3.90 -16.40 34.82
N ALA A 184 4.40 -15.17 34.99
CA ALA A 184 3.76 -14.14 35.79
C ALA A 184 2.60 -13.44 35.07
N ALA A 185 2.40 -13.67 33.77
CA ALA A 185 1.27 -13.11 33.04
C ALA A 185 -0.03 -13.77 33.53
N PRO A 186 -0.97 -13.01 34.13
CA PRO A 186 -2.23 -13.61 34.57
C PRO A 186 -2.98 -14.16 33.36
N PRO A 187 -3.66 -15.32 33.50
CA PRO A 187 -4.50 -15.83 32.43
C PRO A 187 -5.54 -14.77 32.10
N ARG A 188 -5.60 -14.36 30.82
CA ARG A 188 -6.72 -13.57 30.33
C ARG A 188 -7.96 -14.46 30.40
N GLN A 189 -8.72 -14.34 31.48
CA GLN A 189 -10.04 -14.95 31.56
C GLN A 189 -10.91 -14.29 30.50
N ALA A 190 -11.06 -14.97 29.36
CA ALA A 190 -12.09 -14.65 28.41
C ALA A 190 -13.42 -14.95 29.11
N ASP A 191 -14.14 -13.91 29.54
CA ASP A 191 -15.46 -14.06 30.14
C ASP A 191 -16.34 -14.88 29.21
N SER A 192 -16.69 -16.09 29.65
CA SER A 192 -17.55 -17.01 28.89
C SER A 192 -18.89 -16.35 28.54
N GLY A 193 -19.38 -15.45 29.41
CA GLY A 193 -20.56 -14.62 29.15
C GLY A 193 -20.42 -13.71 27.94
N ILE A 194 -19.26 -13.07 27.76
CA ILE A 194 -18.98 -12.20 26.60
C ILE A 194 -18.87 -13.06 25.33
N ALA A 195 -18.17 -14.19 25.40
CA ALA A 195 -18.04 -15.10 24.25
C ALA A 195 -19.40 -15.63 23.78
N GLU A 196 -20.28 -16.02 24.72
CA GLU A 196 -21.63 -16.47 24.40
C GLU A 196 -22.52 -15.32 23.91
N ALA A 197 -22.37 -14.10 24.44
CA ALA A 197 -23.08 -12.92 23.93
C ALA A 197 -22.70 -12.60 22.48
N VAL A 198 -21.42 -12.66 22.14
CA VAL A 198 -20.92 -12.46 20.76
C VAL A 198 -21.43 -13.55 19.81
N LYS A 199 -21.46 -14.81 20.26
CA LYS A 199 -22.05 -15.91 19.46
C LYS A 199 -23.52 -15.68 19.17
N ARG A 200 -24.31 -15.27 20.19
CA ARG A 200 -25.75 -14.96 20.02
C ARG A 200 -25.95 -13.80 19.04
N GLN A 201 -25.23 -12.69 19.22
CA GLN A 201 -25.29 -11.55 18.32
C GLN A 201 -24.91 -11.93 16.89
N SER A 202 -23.87 -12.75 16.71
CA SER A 202 -23.45 -13.22 15.39
C SER A 202 -24.49 -14.12 14.74
N ALA A 203 -25.19 -14.95 15.52
CA ALA A 203 -26.27 -15.80 15.04
C ALA A 203 -27.51 -14.98 14.62
N GLU A 204 -27.91 -13.99 15.43
CA GLU A 204 -28.99 -13.06 15.10
C GLU A 204 -28.68 -12.25 13.85
N MET A 205 -27.45 -11.74 13.72
CA MET A 205 -27.02 -11.01 12.52
C MET A 205 -27.12 -11.86 11.26
N ARG A 206 -26.72 -13.14 11.35
CA ARG A 206 -26.85 -14.10 10.24
C ARG A 206 -28.32 -14.39 9.92
N GLU A 207 -29.18 -14.49 10.92
CA GLU A 207 -30.61 -14.70 10.73
C GLU A 207 -31.27 -13.50 10.03
N LEU A 208 -30.96 -12.29 10.46
CA LEU A 208 -31.40 -11.07 9.80
C LEU A 208 -30.89 -10.99 8.36
N SER A 209 -29.63 -11.37 8.13
CA SER A 209 -29.06 -11.45 6.78
C SER A 209 -29.81 -12.43 5.89
N ARG A 210 -30.15 -13.63 6.38
CA ARG A 210 -30.92 -14.63 5.62
C ARG A 210 -32.33 -14.16 5.26
N ARG A 211 -32.95 -13.36 6.13
CA ARG A 211 -34.28 -12.78 5.88
C ARG A 211 -34.25 -11.61 4.91
N ALA A 212 -33.23 -10.76 5.02
CA ALA A 212 -33.05 -9.60 4.14
C ALA A 212 -32.61 -10.01 2.73
N PHE A 213 -31.83 -11.08 2.63
CA PHE A 213 -31.32 -11.65 1.39
C PHE A 213 -31.63 -13.16 1.37
N PRO A 214 -32.88 -13.54 1.05
CA PRO A 214 -33.21 -14.93 0.84
C PRO A 214 -32.42 -15.41 -0.38
N GLU A 215 -31.42 -16.28 -0.14
CA GLU A 215 -30.70 -16.94 -1.21
C GLU A 215 -31.72 -17.74 -2.06
N PRO A 216 -31.80 -17.51 -3.38
CA PRO A 216 -32.62 -18.34 -4.25
C PRO A 216 -32.08 -19.78 -4.15
N GLU A 217 -32.99 -20.75 -4.05
CA GLU A 217 -32.74 -22.20 -3.86
C GLU A 217 -31.27 -22.60 -3.97
N ALA A 218 -30.67 -22.85 -2.81
CA ALA A 218 -29.36 -23.45 -2.59
C ALA A 218 -28.50 -23.59 -3.85
N VAL A 219 -27.54 -22.70 -4.05
CA VAL A 219 -26.32 -23.07 -4.77
C VAL A 219 -25.81 -24.33 -4.09
N ALA A 220 -26.06 -25.49 -4.71
CA ALA A 220 -25.92 -26.80 -4.09
C ALA A 220 -24.55 -26.92 -3.41
N ASP A 221 -24.48 -27.65 -2.29
CA ASP A 221 -23.23 -27.95 -1.58
C ASP A 221 -22.11 -28.39 -2.54
N ASP A 222 -22.48 -29.01 -3.66
CA ASP A 222 -21.63 -29.38 -4.78
C ASP A 222 -20.81 -28.20 -5.36
N ALA A 223 -21.39 -27.02 -5.56
CA ALA A 223 -20.68 -25.86 -6.09
C ALA A 223 -19.66 -25.29 -5.09
N SER A 224 -20.00 -25.28 -3.80
CA SER A 224 -19.07 -24.90 -2.73
C SER A 224 -17.93 -25.92 -2.59
N ALA A 225 -18.25 -27.22 -2.68
CA ALA A 225 -17.27 -28.30 -2.68
C ALA A 225 -16.31 -28.21 -3.89
N LEU A 226 -16.82 -27.84 -5.07
CA LEU A 226 -15.99 -27.60 -6.26
C LEU A 226 -15.03 -26.41 -6.09
N ILE A 227 -15.50 -25.32 -5.47
CA ILE A 227 -14.66 -24.15 -5.19
C ILE A 227 -13.55 -24.50 -4.19
N GLU A 228 -13.88 -25.22 -3.12
CA GLU A 228 -12.89 -25.67 -2.13
C GLU A 228 -11.91 -26.68 -2.73
N ALA A 229 -12.37 -27.62 -3.57
CA ALA A 229 -11.51 -28.53 -4.30
C ALA A 229 -10.54 -27.78 -5.23
N ALA A 230 -11.00 -26.75 -5.94
CA ALA A 230 -10.16 -25.90 -6.79
C ALA A 230 -9.14 -25.07 -5.98
N ARG A 231 -9.51 -24.62 -4.77
CA ARG A 231 -8.58 -23.95 -3.84
C ARG A 231 -7.52 -24.93 -3.32
N ALA A 232 -7.92 -26.12 -2.91
CA ALA A 232 -7.01 -27.19 -2.46
C ALA A 232 -6.04 -27.60 -3.58
N GLN A 233 -6.52 -27.74 -4.82
CA GLN A 233 -5.69 -28.08 -5.96
C GLN A 233 -4.64 -26.99 -6.25
N ARG A 234 -5.02 -25.71 -6.18
CA ARG A 234 -4.05 -24.60 -6.33
C ARG A 234 -2.97 -24.60 -5.25
N ARG A 235 -3.33 -24.91 -3.99
CA ARG A 235 -2.33 -25.05 -2.90
C ARG A 235 -1.35 -26.18 -3.18
N ARG A 236 -1.83 -27.33 -3.68
CA ARG A 236 -0.97 -28.47 -4.06
C ARG A 236 -0.04 -28.11 -5.22
N GLN A 237 -0.56 -27.41 -6.24
CA GLN A 237 0.25 -26.92 -7.36
C GLN A 237 1.34 -25.95 -6.90
N ALA A 238 0.99 -25.00 -6.02
CA ALA A 238 1.95 -24.06 -5.44
C ALA A 238 3.06 -24.80 -4.66
N ALA A 239 2.68 -25.75 -3.79
CA ALA A 239 3.64 -26.55 -3.05
C ALA A 239 4.55 -27.40 -3.97
N ALA A 240 4.00 -27.96 -5.05
CA ALA A 240 4.78 -28.69 -6.05
C ALA A 240 5.76 -27.78 -6.80
N THR A 241 5.34 -26.56 -7.16
CA THR A 241 6.22 -25.57 -7.80
C THR A 241 7.34 -25.11 -6.86
N GLU A 242 7.03 -24.92 -5.58
CA GLU A 242 8.00 -24.56 -4.55
C GLU A 242 9.03 -25.69 -4.35
N ALA A 243 8.56 -26.94 -4.23
CA ALA A 243 9.45 -28.11 -4.12
C ALA A 243 10.36 -28.25 -5.35
N ALA A 244 9.84 -28.09 -6.57
CA ALA A 244 10.65 -28.13 -7.79
C ALA A 244 11.70 -27.01 -7.84
N ALA A 245 11.35 -25.80 -7.39
CA ALA A 245 12.29 -24.68 -7.29
C ALA A 245 13.40 -24.96 -6.27
N LEU A 246 13.07 -25.56 -5.11
CA LEU A 246 14.06 -25.96 -4.11
C LEU A 246 15.01 -27.04 -4.65
N HIS A 247 14.49 -28.06 -5.33
CA HIS A 247 15.32 -29.09 -5.96
C HIS A 247 16.27 -28.51 -7.02
N ARG A 248 15.79 -27.56 -7.84
CA ARG A 248 16.64 -26.84 -8.82
C ARG A 248 17.73 -26.03 -8.12
N ALA A 249 17.38 -25.27 -7.08
CA ALA A 249 18.35 -24.47 -6.32
C ALA A 249 19.43 -25.36 -5.65
N CYS A 250 19.04 -26.52 -5.13
CA CYS A 250 19.98 -27.52 -4.60
C CYS A 250 20.90 -28.08 -5.70
N ALA A 251 20.37 -28.40 -6.88
CA ALA A 251 21.15 -28.89 -8.01
C ALA A 251 22.15 -27.84 -8.53
N GLU A 252 21.72 -26.59 -8.69
CA GLU A 252 22.61 -25.48 -9.06
C GLU A 252 23.71 -25.25 -8.03
N ARG A 253 23.38 -25.35 -6.73
CA ARG A 253 24.37 -25.22 -5.66
C ARG A 253 25.39 -26.37 -5.70
N ALA A 254 24.95 -27.60 -5.97
CA ALA A 254 25.84 -28.74 -6.14
C ALA A 254 26.77 -28.56 -7.36
N GLN A 255 26.25 -28.03 -8.48
CA GLN A 255 27.05 -27.72 -9.67
C GLN A 255 28.08 -26.61 -9.41
N ARG A 256 27.71 -25.53 -8.70
CA ARG A 256 28.65 -24.47 -8.30
C ARG A 256 29.75 -24.99 -7.37
N SER A 257 29.42 -25.86 -6.42
CA SER A 257 30.40 -26.48 -5.53
C SER A 257 31.30 -27.50 -6.24
N GLY A 258 30.78 -28.26 -7.21
CA GLY A 258 31.55 -29.21 -8.01
C GLY A 258 32.50 -28.53 -9.00
N ALA A 259 32.08 -27.42 -9.61
CA ALA A 259 32.94 -26.63 -10.50
C ALA A 259 34.12 -25.96 -9.76
N ALA A 260 33.97 -25.65 -8.47
CA ALA A 260 35.05 -25.09 -7.65
C ALA A 260 36.14 -26.11 -7.27
N VAL A 261 35.89 -27.43 -7.41
CA VAL A 261 36.87 -28.48 -7.11
C VAL A 261 37.79 -28.80 -8.30
N MET A 262 37.46 -28.31 -9.51
CA MET A 262 38.27 -28.55 -10.71
C MET A 262 39.26 -27.39 -10.96
N LEU A 263 40.27 -27.26 -10.10
CA LEU A 263 41.43 -26.39 -10.35
C LEU A 263 42.44 -27.08 -11.30
N PRO A 264 43.07 -26.34 -12.24
CA PRO A 264 43.94 -26.89 -13.27
C PRO A 264 45.31 -27.31 -12.73
N GLN A 265 45.88 -28.37 -13.31
CA GLN A 265 47.20 -28.90 -13.02
C GLN A 265 48.32 -27.85 -13.13
N PRO A 266 49.37 -27.89 -12.29
CA PRO A 266 50.51 -27.01 -12.40
C PRO A 266 51.40 -27.42 -13.59
N ALA A 267 51.71 -26.48 -14.47
CA ALA A 267 52.66 -26.65 -15.57
C ALA A 267 54.13 -26.63 -15.07
N PRO A 268 55.05 -27.36 -15.72
CA PRO A 268 56.44 -27.49 -15.26
C PRO A 268 57.26 -26.24 -15.57
N VAL A 269 58.05 -25.81 -14.59
CA VAL A 269 58.92 -24.62 -14.63
C VAL A 269 60.18 -24.96 -15.44
N GLY A 270 60.42 -24.25 -16.54
CA GLY A 270 61.65 -24.36 -17.34
C GLY A 270 62.80 -23.58 -16.71
N THR A 271 63.89 -24.27 -16.42
CA THR A 271 65.18 -23.71 -15.98
C THR A 271 65.91 -23.09 -17.18
N THR A 272 66.35 -21.85 -17.02
CA THR A 272 67.20 -21.10 -17.95
C THR A 272 68.67 -21.51 -17.75
N ALA A 273 69.38 -21.77 -18.86
CA ALA A 273 70.82 -21.59 -19.03
C ALA A 273 71.10 -21.35 -20.52
#